data_AF-A0A1G2W5S6-F1
#
_entry.id   AF-A0A1G2W5S6-F1
#
_cell.length_a   1.000
_cell.length_b   1.000
_cell.length_c   1.000
_cell.angle_alpha   90.00
_cell.angle_beta   90.00
_cell.angle_gamma   90.00
#
_symmetry.space_group_name_H-M   'P 1'
#
loop_
_entity.id
_entity.type
_entity.pdbx_description
1 polymer ?
#
loop_
_entity_poly.entity_id
_entity_poly.type
_entity_poly.pdbx_seq_one_letter_code
_entity_poly.pdbx_strand_id
1 'polypeptide(L)' 'MPTSRLKSYVAIDIAPDGRALSDTFDAPHDTAAARRAQSAAEGVLVQLWRDARLIGAWRRIGPRSFEPAEV' A
#
# COMPACT_ATOMS: atom_id res chain seq x y z
N MET A 1 -28.75 3.44 -17.70
CA MET A 1 -27.70 2.91 -16.81
C MET A 1 -27.27 4.02 -15.87
N PRO A 2 -27.15 3.83 -14.55
CA PRO A 2 -26.59 4.87 -13.71
C PRO A 2 -25.09 4.94 -13.98
N THR A 3 -24.62 6.05 -14.51
CA THR A 3 -23.20 6.39 -14.56
C THR A 3 -22.73 6.53 -13.12
N SER A 4 -22.05 5.52 -12.58
CA SER A 4 -21.39 5.67 -11.28
C SER A 4 -20.43 6.85 -11.39
N ARG A 5 -20.69 7.94 -10.67
CA ARG A 5 -19.78 9.08 -10.63
C ARG A 5 -18.51 8.61 -9.93
N LEU A 6 -17.41 8.61 -10.66
CA LEU A 6 -16.10 8.42 -10.09
C LEU A 6 -15.85 9.51 -9.03
N LYS A 7 -15.27 9.11 -7.91
CA LYS A 7 -14.77 10.02 -6.88
C LYS A 7 -13.26 10.14 -7.05
N SER A 8 -12.72 11.34 -6.87
CA SER A 8 -11.28 11.59 -6.88
C SER A 8 -10.68 11.44 -5.49
N TYR A 9 -9.50 10.82 -5.42
CA TYR A 9 -8.74 10.54 -4.20
C TYR A 9 -7.30 11.00 -4.38
N VAL A 10 -6.66 11.36 -3.27
CA VAL A 10 -5.24 11.67 -3.21
C VAL A 10 -4.54 10.58 -2.40
N ALA A 11 -3.63 9.84 -3.02
CA ALA A 11 -2.69 8.98 -2.34
C ALA A 11 -1.50 9.82 -1.90
N ILE A 12 -1.13 9.73 -0.62
CA ILE A 12 0.05 10.40 -0.06
C ILE A 12 1.02 9.32 0.38
N ASP A 13 2.25 9.41 -0.11
CA ASP A 13 3.38 8.57 0.29
C ASP A 13 4.49 9.47 0.87
N ILE A 14 5.33 8.92 1.73
CA ILE A 14 6.45 9.64 2.33
C ILE A 14 7.76 9.05 1.78
N ALA A 15 8.48 9.85 1.00
CA ALA A 15 9.76 9.47 0.45
C ALA A 15 10.82 9.27 1.55
N PRO A 16 11.91 8.52 1.29
CA PRO A 16 12.98 8.32 2.27
C PRO A 16 13.65 9.60 2.78
N ASP A 17 13.55 10.71 2.03
CA ASP A 17 14.06 12.02 2.41
C ASP A 17 13.05 12.87 3.23
N GLY A 18 11.91 12.28 3.60
CA GLY A 18 10.85 12.92 4.38
C GLY A 18 9.89 13.79 3.58
N ARG A 19 10.06 13.91 2.25
CA ARG A 19 9.09 14.65 1.42
C ARG A 19 7.82 13.84 1.21
N ALA A 20 6.68 14.51 1.30
CA ALA A 20 5.41 13.95 0.89
C ALA A 20 5.31 13.94 -0.65
N LEU A 21 5.00 12.77 -1.20
CA LEU A 21 4.66 12.55 -2.61
C LEU A 21 3.15 12.34 -2.69
N SER A 22 2.48 13.05 -3.61
CA SER A 22 1.04 12.94 -3.80
C SER A 22 0.69 12.49 -5.22
N ASP A 23 -0.17 11.49 -5.34
CA ASP A 23 -0.76 11.02 -6.61
C ASP A 23 -2.28 11.15 -6.55
N THR A 24 -2.92 11.66 -7.60
CA THR A 24 -4.38 11.80 -7.67
C THR A 24 -4.95 10.72 -8.57
N PHE A 25 -6.02 10.06 -8.13
CA PHE A 25 -6.66 9.02 -8.90
C PHE A 25 -8.16 8.96 -8.66
N ASP A 26 -8.88 8.44 -9.64
CA ASP A 26 -10.31 8.24 -9.56
C ASP A 26 -10.65 6.80 -9.19
N ALA A 27 -11.66 6.62 -8.32
CA ALA A 27 -12.22 5.32 -8.01
C ALA A 27 -13.76 5.38 -7.91
N PRO A 28 -14.46 4.29 -8.28
CA PRO A 28 -15.93 4.26 -8.31
C PRO A 28 -16.58 4.36 -6.93
N HIS A 29 -15.86 3.97 -5.87
CA HIS A 29 -16.33 4.05 -4.48
C HIS A 29 -15.14 3.88 -3.51
N ASP A 30 -15.36 4.27 -2.26
CA ASP A 30 -14.34 4.36 -1.22
C ASP A 30 -13.63 3.01 -0.96
N THR A 31 -14.38 1.90 -1.05
CA THR A 31 -13.81 0.56 -0.93
C THR A 31 -12.80 0.23 -2.04
N ALA A 32 -13.00 0.72 -3.27
CA ALA A 32 -12.05 0.49 -4.35
C ALA A 32 -10.77 1.31 -4.13
N ALA A 33 -10.90 2.55 -3.65
CA ALA A 33 -9.76 3.38 -3.26
C ALA A 33 -8.96 2.74 -2.11
N ALA A 34 -9.66 2.24 -1.07
CA ALA A 34 -9.03 1.55 0.06
C ALA A 34 -8.24 0.31 -0.39
N ARG A 35 -8.79 -0.50 -1.29
CA ARG A 35 -8.09 -1.68 -1.85
C ARG A 35 -6.84 -1.30 -2.66
N ARG A 36 -6.88 -0.19 -3.40
CA ARG A 36 -5.70 0.33 -4.11
C ARG A 36 -4.60 0.74 -3.13
N ALA A 37 -4.96 1.51 -2.09
CA ALA A 37 -4.03 1.93 -1.05
C ALA A 37 -3.40 0.72 -0.32
N GLN A 38 -4.22 -0.27 0.05
CA GLN A 38 -3.74 -1.51 0.66
C GLN A 38 -2.76 -2.26 -0.27
N SER A 39 -3.09 -2.41 -1.55
CA SER A 39 -2.22 -3.10 -2.51
C SER A 39 -0.87 -2.40 -2.71
N ALA A 40 -0.85 -1.07 -2.66
CA ALA A 40 0.38 -0.29 -2.74
C ALA A 40 1.26 -0.51 -1.49
N ALA A 41 0.67 -0.43 -0.29
CA ALA A 41 1.36 -0.70 0.96
C ALA A 41 1.91 -2.14 1.04
N GLU A 42 1.13 -3.14 0.61
CA GLU A 42 1.58 -4.53 0.49
C GLU A 42 2.79 -4.68 -0.45
N GLY A 43 2.78 -3.97 -1.58
CA GLY A 43 3.91 -3.94 -2.52
C GLY A 43 5.20 -3.40 -1.88
N VAL A 44 5.09 -2.32 -1.11
CA VAL A 44 6.22 -1.73 -0.36
C VAL A 44 6.77 -2.72 0.66
N LEU A 45 5.91 -3.39 1.43
CA LEU A 45 6.34 -4.40 2.41
C LEU A 45 7.06 -5.58 1.74
N VAL A 46 6.56 -6.06 0.60
CA VAL A 46 7.22 -7.13 -0.18
C VAL A 46 8.60 -6.68 -0.65
N GLN A 47 8.75 -5.44 -1.11
CA GLN A 47 10.04 -4.91 -1.56
C GLN A 47 11.03 -4.80 -0.40
N LEU A 48 10.61 -4.23 0.74
CA LEU A 48 11.46 -4.13 1.94
C LEU A 48 11.92 -5.49 2.45
N TRP A 49 11.05 -6.50 2.40
CA TRP A 49 11.42 -7.87 2.76
C TRP A 49 12.45 -8.46 1.78
N ARG A 50 12.23 -8.32 0.46
CA ARG A 50 13.16 -8.78 -0.58
C ARG A 50 14.56 -8.16 -0.44
N ASP A 51 14.61 -6.88 -0.06
CA ASP A 51 15.86 -6.14 0.09
C ASP A 51 16.52 -6.34 1.47
N ALA A 52 15.97 -7.22 2.33
CA ALA A 52 16.41 -7.40 3.73
C ALA A 52 16.42 -6.09 4.56
N ARG A 53 15.54 -5.15 4.21
CA ARG A 53 15.39 -3.82 4.86
C ARG A 53 14.21 -3.75 5.81
N LEU A 54 13.42 -4.81 5.92
CA LEU A 54 12.33 -4.90 6.87
C LEU A 54 12.92 -5.02 8.29
N ILE A 55 12.73 -4.01 9.13
CA ILE A 55 13.32 -3.95 10.47
C ILE A 55 12.59 -4.93 11.40
N GLY A 56 13.35 -5.77 12.10
CA GLY A 56 12.83 -6.83 12.97
C GLY A 56 12.80 -8.19 12.27
N ALA A 57 12.59 -9.26 13.04
CA ALA A 57 12.39 -10.58 12.46
C ALA A 57 10.96 -10.65 11.92
N TRP A 58 10.80 -10.82 10.61
CA TRP A 58 9.50 -10.90 9.93
C TRP A 58 9.47 -12.10 9.01
N ARG A 59 8.39 -12.86 9.08
CA ARG A 59 8.13 -14.05 8.29
C ARG A 59 7.06 -13.75 7.26
N ARG A 60 7.31 -14.15 6.01
CA ARG A 60 6.28 -14.16 4.96
C ARG A 60 5.40 -15.41 5.13
N ILE A 61 4.09 -15.22 5.28
CA ILE A 61 3.10 -16.30 5.42
C ILE A 61 2.21 -16.49 4.19
N GLY A 62 2.30 -15.59 3.23
CA GLY A 62 1.53 -15.66 1.99
C GLY A 62 2.09 -14.73 0.92
N PRO A 63 1.46 -14.69 -0.27
CA PRO A 63 1.93 -13.88 -1.38
C PRO A 63 2.15 -12.40 -1.02
N ARG A 64 1.31 -11.85 -0.13
CA ARG A 64 1.32 -10.45 0.33
C ARG A 64 1.05 -10.31 1.83
N SER A 65 1.45 -11.32 2.61
CA SER A 65 1.11 -11.40 4.03
C SER A 65 2.36 -11.68 4.85
N PHE A 66 2.53 -10.92 5.93
CA PHE A 66 3.70 -10.92 6.79
C PHE A 66 3.28 -10.92 8.26
N GLU A 67 4.03 -11.64 9.07
CA GLU A 67 3.87 -11.71 10.53
C GLU A 67 5.23 -11.44 11.18
N PRO A 68 5.29 -10.86 12.39
CA PRO A 68 6.52 -10.88 13.18
C PRO A 68 6.97 -12.33 13.35
N ALA A 69 8.23 -12.61 13.04
CA ALA A 69 8.83 -13.88 13.41
C ALA A 69 9.15 -13.80 14.91
N GLU A 70 8.55 -14.68 15.71
CA GLU A 70 8.96 -14.88 17.10
C GLU A 70 10.48 -15.17 17.11
N VAL A 71 11.22 -14.41 17.92
CA VAL A 71 12.69 -14.49 18.03
C VAL A 71 13.07 -15.61 18.98
#